data_AF-Q6YPB4-F1
#
_entry.id   AF-Q6YPB4-F1
#
_cell.length_a   1.000
_cell.length_b   1.000
_cell.length_c   1.000
_cell.angle_alpha   90.00
_cell.angle_beta   90.00
_cell.angle_gamma   90.00
#
_symmetry.space_group_name_H-M   'P 1'
#
loop_
_entity.id
_entity.type
_entity.pdbx_description
1 polymer ?
#
loop_
_entity_poly.entity_id
_entity_poly.type
_entity_poly.pdbx_seq_one_letter_code
_entity_poly.pdbx_strand_id
1 'polypeptide(L)'
;FSMRVREWYGYHFPELVKIINDNATYCRLAQFIGNRKELNEEKLEKLEELTMDAAKAKAILDASRSSMGMDISAIDLINIESFSSRVVSLSEYRQSLHTYLRSKMSQVAPSLSALIGEAVRHGKPKDGGLWDYHVYSSYCCCIS
;
A
#
# COMPACT_ATOMS: atom_id res chain seq x y z
N PHE A 1 -1.84 -2.84 11.89
CA PHE A 1 -0.38 -3.02 11.72
C PHE A 1 0.23 -2.05 10.73
N SER A 2 -0.31 -1.95 9.50
CA SER A 2 0.19 -1.01 8.49
C SER A 2 0.24 0.45 8.94
N MET A 3 -0.75 0.94 9.69
CA MET A 3 -0.75 2.32 10.19
C MET A 3 0.42 2.62 11.13
N ARG A 4 0.78 1.68 12.01
CA ARG A 4 1.91 1.86 12.94
C ARG A 4 3.25 1.91 12.21
N VAL A 5 3.40 1.07 11.17
CA VAL A 5 4.56 1.10 10.28
C VAL A 5 4.66 2.44 9.56
N ARG A 6 3.55 2.98 9.03
CA ARG A 6 3.53 4.29 8.37
C ARG A 6 3.85 5.45 9.30
N GLU A 7 3.43 5.37 10.56
CA GLU A 7 3.74 6.38 11.57
C GLU A 7 5.24 6.38 11.90
N TRP A 8 5.78 5.21 12.27
CA TRP A 8 7.18 5.09 12.70
C TRP A 8 8.15 5.32 11.54
N TYR A 9 7.90 4.67 10.40
CA TYR A 9 8.72 4.84 9.21
C TYR A 9 8.50 6.21 8.55
N GLY A 10 7.33 6.82 8.72
CA GLY A 10 7.05 8.17 8.25
C GLY A 10 7.88 9.25 8.95
N TYR A 11 8.29 9.05 10.21
CA TYR A 11 9.25 9.96 10.85
C TYR A 11 10.65 9.83 10.24
N HIS A 12 11.05 8.63 9.83
CA HIS A 12 12.33 8.37 9.19
C HIS A 12 12.38 8.79 7.72
N PHE A 13 11.29 8.56 6.98
CA PHE A 13 11.18 8.82 5.55
C PHE A 13 9.76 9.33 5.19
N PRO A 14 9.44 10.59 5.52
CA PRO A 14 8.10 11.15 5.35
C PRO A 14 7.68 11.28 3.88
N GLU A 15 8.63 11.45 2.97
CA GLU A 15 8.37 11.60 1.53
C GLU A 15 7.82 10.30 0.91
N LEU A 16 8.23 9.14 1.42
CA LEU A 16 7.76 7.83 0.93
C LEU A 16 6.24 7.68 1.09
N VAL A 17 5.66 8.25 2.15
CA VAL A 17 4.22 8.20 2.43
C VAL A 17 3.41 8.92 1.34
N LYS A 18 3.98 9.96 0.72
CA LYS A 18 3.35 10.74 -0.35
C LYS A 18 3.44 10.05 -1.71
N ILE A 19 4.53 9.32 -1.95
CA ILE A 19 4.75 8.60 -3.22
C ILE A 19 3.87 7.33 -3.28
N ILE A 20 3.69 6.66 -2.13
CA ILE A 20 3.05 5.35 -2.07
C ILE A 20 1.79 5.39 -1.24
N ASN A 21 0.64 5.27 -1.90
CA ASN A 21 -0.64 5.22 -1.21
C ASN A 21 -0.94 3.82 -0.64
N ASP A 22 -0.58 2.75 -1.36
CA ASP A 22 -0.91 1.38 -0.94
C ASP A 22 -0.12 0.92 0.30
N ASN A 23 -0.84 0.38 1.28
CA ASN A 23 -0.27 -0.04 2.56
C ASN A 23 0.61 -1.28 2.45
N ALA A 24 0.20 -2.27 1.64
CA ALA A 24 0.95 -3.51 1.50
C ALA A 24 2.27 -3.28 0.78
N THR A 25 2.25 -2.46 -0.27
CA THR A 25 3.44 -2.06 -1.02
C THR A 25 4.35 -1.15 -0.19
N TYR A 26 3.79 -0.22 0.59
CA TYR A 26 4.57 0.60 1.54
C TYR A 26 5.33 -0.26 2.56
N CYS A 27 4.67 -1.25 3.18
CA CYS A 27 5.34 -2.14 4.14
C CYS A 27 6.47 -2.96 3.48
N ARG A 28 6.26 -3.47 2.26
CA ARG A 28 7.31 -4.19 1.51
C ARG A 28 8.51 -3.30 1.22
N LEU A 29 8.27 -2.05 0.86
CA LEU A 29 9.34 -1.10 0.58
C LEU A 29 10.05 -0.62 1.85
N ALA A 30 9.33 -0.35 2.93
CA ALA A 30 9.95 -0.03 4.21
C ALA A 30 10.88 -1.15 4.69
N GLN A 31 10.47 -2.41 4.51
CA GLN A 31 11.31 -3.58 4.82
C GLN A 31 12.53 -3.68 3.92
N PHE A 32 12.37 -3.46 2.60
CA PHE A 32 13.48 -3.55 1.65
C PHE A 32 14.49 -2.41 1.76
N ILE A 33 13.99 -1.19 1.96
CA ILE A 33 14.81 0.01 2.09
C ILE A 33 15.59 -0.03 3.40
N GLY A 34 14.91 -0.33 4.51
CA GLY A 34 15.49 -0.25 5.85
C GLY A 34 15.90 1.19 6.16
N ASN A 35 17.21 1.44 6.23
CA ASN A 35 17.76 2.77 6.45
C ASN A 35 17.89 3.53 5.12
N ARG A 36 17.32 4.74 5.04
CA ARG A 36 17.40 5.60 3.84
C ARG A 36 18.83 5.88 3.37
N LYS A 37 19.81 5.88 4.29
CA LYS A 37 21.24 6.12 3.98
C LYS A 37 21.88 4.97 3.20
N GLU A 38 21.28 3.78 3.23
CA GLU A 38 21.77 2.60 2.52
C GLU A 38 21.14 2.45 1.13
N LEU A 39 20.38 3.45 0.67
CA LEU A 39 19.80 3.45 -0.67
C LEU A 39 20.79 3.96 -1.71
N ASN A 40 21.14 3.06 -2.64
CA ASN A 40 22.00 3.32 -3.79
C ASN A 40 21.28 2.95 -5.10
N GLU A 41 21.85 3.37 -6.23
CA GLU A 41 21.33 3.07 -7.58
C GLU A 41 21.26 1.56 -7.88
N GLU A 42 22.11 0.74 -7.27
CA GLU A 42 22.04 -0.73 -7.37
C GLU A 42 20.73 -1.32 -6.82
N LYS A 43 20.10 -0.62 -5.86
CA LYS A 43 18.81 -1.03 -5.30
C LYS A 43 17.63 -0.54 -6.14
N LEU A 44 17.87 0.28 -7.17
CA LEU A 44 16.82 0.85 -8.01
C LEU A 44 16.03 -0.23 -8.76
N GLU A 45 16.71 -1.22 -9.35
CA GLU A 45 16.06 -2.32 -10.07
C GLU A 45 15.04 -3.06 -9.18
N LYS A 46 15.40 -3.34 -7.93
CA LYS A 46 14.50 -3.98 -6.96
C LYS A 46 13.36 -3.06 -6.52
N LEU A 47 13.61 -1.75 -6.42
CA LEU A 47 12.54 -0.77 -6.16
C LEU A 47 11.55 -0.72 -7.33
N GLU A 48 12.02 -0.80 -8.56
CA GLU A 48 11.17 -0.86 -9.76
C GLU A 48 10.31 -2.13 -9.76
N GLU A 49 10.89 -3.28 -9.40
CA GLU A 49 10.15 -4.55 -9.27
C GLU A 49 9.03 -4.45 -8.20
N LEU A 50 9.33 -3.86 -7.05
CA LEU A 50 8.37 -3.73 -5.94
C LEU A 50 7.28 -2.69 -6.19
N THR A 51 7.62 -1.58 -6.85
CA THR A 51 6.67 -0.50 -7.16
C THR A 51 5.89 -0.75 -8.45
N MET A 52 6.37 -1.64 -9.31
CA MET A 52 5.91 -1.85 -10.69
C MET A 52 5.84 -0.54 -11.51
N ASP A 53 6.65 0.46 -11.14
CA ASP A 53 6.61 1.79 -11.73
C ASP A 53 7.98 2.47 -11.62
N ALA A 54 8.68 2.57 -12.76
CA ALA A 54 10.00 3.17 -12.84
C ALA A 54 10.02 4.65 -12.44
N ALA A 55 8.92 5.39 -12.67
CA ALA A 55 8.84 6.79 -12.26
C ALA A 55 8.81 6.93 -10.74
N LYS A 56 8.07 6.04 -10.06
CA LYS A 56 8.02 6.02 -8.59
C LYS A 56 9.34 5.57 -7.98
N ALA A 57 9.99 4.55 -8.54
CA ALA A 57 11.28 4.08 -8.04
C ALA A 57 12.34 5.19 -8.06
N LYS A 58 12.44 5.93 -9.17
CA LYS A 58 13.32 7.11 -9.27
C LYS A 58 12.94 8.20 -8.27
N ALA A 59 11.65 8.52 -8.15
CA ALA A 59 11.18 9.49 -7.18
C ALA A 59 11.53 9.11 -5.73
N ILE A 60 11.52 7.82 -5.38
CA ILE A 60 11.92 7.33 -4.05
C ILE A 60 13.42 7.54 -3.83
N LEU A 61 14.25 7.26 -4.84
CA LEU A 61 15.70 7.41 -4.76
C LEU A 61 16.12 8.90 -4.67
N ASP A 62 15.46 9.77 -5.42
CA ASP A 62 15.68 11.21 -5.31
C ASP A 62 15.18 11.74 -3.95
N ALA A 63 14.02 11.27 -3.50
CA ALA A 63 13.46 11.63 -2.21
C ALA A 63 14.34 11.17 -1.04
N SER A 64 15.01 10.02 -1.13
CA SER A 64 15.89 9.54 -0.05
C SER A 64 17.10 10.46 0.15
N ARG A 65 17.65 10.99 -0.96
CA ARG A 65 18.76 11.96 -0.98
C ARG A 65 18.34 13.31 -0.42
N SER A 66 17.13 13.77 -0.72
CA SER A 66 16.60 15.04 -0.23
C SER A 66 15.79 14.93 1.07
N SER A 67 15.72 13.74 1.69
CA SER A 67 14.80 13.48 2.78
C SER A 67 15.20 14.23 4.05
N MET A 68 14.20 14.90 4.64
CA MET A 68 14.31 15.62 5.92
C MET A 68 13.95 14.74 7.13
N GLY A 69 13.80 13.43 6.93
CA GLY A 69 13.44 12.51 8.01
C GLY A 69 14.58 12.28 9.01
N MET A 70 14.20 11.89 10.23
CA MET A 70 15.13 11.64 11.33
C MET A 70 15.82 10.29 11.22
N ASP A 71 16.96 10.12 11.87
CA ASP A 71 17.60 8.81 11.97
C ASP A 71 16.76 7.85 12.80
N ILE A 72 16.64 6.61 12.34
CA ILE A 72 15.86 5.55 12.99
C ILE A 72 16.77 4.66 13.85
N SER A 73 16.28 4.23 15.02
CA SER A 73 16.99 3.28 15.87
C SER A 73 16.94 1.86 15.28
N ALA A 74 17.97 1.06 15.55
CA ALA A 74 18.01 -0.34 15.13
C ALA A 74 16.86 -1.17 15.75
N ILE A 75 16.46 -0.86 17.00
CA ILE A 75 15.30 -1.50 17.65
C ILE A 75 14.02 -1.23 16.84
N ASP A 76 13.86 0.00 16.36
CA ASP A 76 12.65 0.42 15.64
C ASP A 76 12.60 -0.23 14.25
N LEU A 77 13.75 -0.37 13.58
CA LEU A 77 13.87 -1.11 12.33
C LEU A 77 13.43 -2.57 12.47
N ILE A 78 13.89 -3.27 13.51
CA ILE A 78 13.48 -4.66 13.79
C ILE A 78 11.97 -4.77 14.00
N ASN A 79 11.40 -3.82 14.74
CA ASN A 79 9.96 -3.77 14.97
C ASN A 79 9.20 -3.56 13.66
N ILE A 80 9.64 -2.60 12.83
CA ILE A 80 9.05 -2.29 11.52
C ILE A 80 9.13 -3.50 10.59
N GLU A 81 10.24 -4.23 10.58
CA GLU A 81 10.38 -5.47 9.81
C GLU A 81 9.38 -6.55 10.29
N SER A 82 9.28 -6.76 11.60
CA SER A 82 8.34 -7.74 12.17
C SER A 82 6.88 -7.38 11.88
N PHE A 83 6.54 -6.09 11.91
CA PHE A 83 5.18 -5.64 11.59
C PHE A 83 4.89 -5.70 10.10
N SER A 84 5.88 -5.37 9.26
CA SER A 84 5.74 -5.40 7.80
C SER A 84 5.54 -6.81 7.29
N SER A 85 6.34 -7.79 7.77
CA SER A 85 6.17 -9.21 7.42
C SER A 85 4.77 -9.75 7.76
N ARG A 86 4.22 -9.35 8.92
CA ARG A 86 2.84 -9.69 9.32
C ARG A 86 1.78 -9.07 8.41
N VAL A 87 2.00 -7.84 7.93
CA VAL A 87 1.08 -7.19 6.99
C VAL A 87 1.13 -7.87 5.64
N VAL A 88 2.31 -8.26 5.16
CA VAL A 88 2.50 -8.96 3.89
C VAL A 88 1.83 -10.33 3.92
N SER A 89 2.09 -11.14 4.95
CA SER A 89 1.46 -12.46 5.08
C SER A 89 -0.06 -12.38 5.17
N LEU A 90 -0.60 -11.36 5.86
CA LEU A 90 -2.04 -11.13 5.92
C LEU A 90 -2.62 -10.72 4.55
N SER A 91 -1.88 -9.91 3.79
CA SER A 91 -2.29 -9.50 2.43
C SER A 91 -2.31 -10.69 1.47
N GLU A 92 -1.29 -11.54 1.51
CA GLU A 92 -1.21 -12.76 0.72
C GLU A 92 -2.31 -13.76 1.10
N TYR A 93 -2.55 -13.95 2.39
CA TYR A 93 -3.64 -14.79 2.88
C TYR A 93 -5.01 -14.29 2.42
N ARG A 94 -5.22 -12.97 2.40
CA ARG A 94 -6.46 -12.39 1.86
C ARG A 94 -6.60 -12.64 0.35
N GLN A 95 -5.52 -12.53 -0.42
CA GLN A 95 -5.55 -12.81 -1.87
C GLN A 95 -5.81 -14.29 -2.17
N SER A 96 -5.21 -15.20 -1.40
CA SER A 96 -5.44 -16.65 -1.58
C SER A 96 -6.88 -17.03 -1.25
N LEU A 97 -7.46 -16.46 -0.18
CA LEU A 97 -8.88 -16.64 0.15
C LEU A 97 -9.80 -16.08 -0.93
N HIS A 98 -9.53 -14.88 -1.46
CA HIS A 98 -10.31 -14.33 -2.56
C HIS A 98 -10.25 -15.21 -3.81
N THR A 99 -9.08 -15.77 -4.12
CA THR A 99 -8.90 -16.68 -5.26
C THR A 99 -9.63 -17.99 -5.04
N TYR A 100 -9.52 -18.56 -3.83
CA TYR A 100 -10.22 -19.78 -3.45
C TYR A 100 -11.74 -19.60 -3.55
N LEU A 101 -12.27 -18.52 -2.97
CA LEU A 101 -13.69 -18.20 -2.99
C LEU A 101 -14.19 -17.92 -4.41
N ARG A 102 -13.41 -17.20 -5.24
CA ARG A 102 -13.72 -16.99 -6.67
C ARG A 102 -13.80 -18.31 -7.43
N SER A 103 -12.87 -19.24 -7.19
CA SER A 103 -12.87 -20.55 -7.84
C SER A 103 -14.11 -21.36 -7.46
N LYS A 104 -14.48 -21.37 -6.16
CA LYS A 104 -15.67 -22.07 -5.67
C LYS A 104 -16.97 -21.41 -6.14
N MET A 105 -17.06 -20.09 -6.16
CA MET A 105 -18.23 -19.38 -6.71
C MET A 105 -18.40 -19.61 -8.21
N SER A 106 -17.31 -19.70 -8.98
CA SER A 106 -17.39 -20.02 -10.40
C SER A 106 -17.91 -21.44 -10.68
N GLN A 107 -17.64 -22.38 -9.76
CA GLN A 107 -18.12 -23.77 -9.84
C GLN A 107 -19.58 -23.91 -9.37
N VAL A 108 -19.99 -23.15 -8.36
CA VAL A 108 -21.31 -23.30 -7.71
C VAL A 108 -22.38 -22.39 -8.32
N ALA A 109 -22.03 -21.18 -8.82
CA ALA A 109 -22.99 -20.25 -9.42
C ALA A 109 -22.33 -19.19 -10.34
N PRO A 110 -22.21 -19.45 -11.66
CA PRO A 110 -21.65 -18.48 -12.61
C PRO A 110 -22.50 -17.20 -12.77
N SER A 111 -23.82 -17.29 -12.60
CA SER A 111 -24.74 -16.14 -12.68
C SER A 111 -24.62 -15.17 -11.49
N LEU A 112 -24.32 -15.68 -10.28
CA LEU A 112 -24.13 -14.85 -9.08
C LEU A 112 -22.78 -14.11 -9.09
N SER A 113 -21.75 -14.71 -9.70
CA SER A 113 -20.44 -14.08 -9.90
C SER A 113 -20.52 -12.84 -10.80
N ALA A 114 -21.39 -12.85 -11.82
CA ALA A 114 -21.63 -11.68 -12.66
C ALA A 114 -22.26 -10.51 -11.87
N LEU A 115 -23.22 -10.83 -10.99
CA LEU A 115 -23.93 -9.84 -10.17
C LEU A 115 -23.03 -9.20 -9.09
N ILE A 116 -22.19 -10.01 -8.42
CA ILE A 116 -21.22 -9.51 -7.42
C ILE A 116 -20.11 -8.69 -8.09
N GLY A 117 -19.70 -9.08 -9.31
CA GLY A 117 -18.76 -8.30 -10.13
C GLY A 117 -19.27 -6.89 -10.46
N GLU A 118 -20.56 -6.74 -10.73
CA GLU A 118 -21.19 -5.41 -10.91
C GLU A 118 -21.29 -4.62 -9.61
N ALA A 119 -21.64 -5.26 -8.48
CA ALA A 119 -21.72 -4.59 -7.19
C ALA A 119 -20.37 -4.05 -6.70
N VAL A 120 -19.28 -4.81 -6.89
CA VAL A 120 -17.91 -4.34 -6.55
C VAL A 120 -17.42 -3.28 -7.54
N ARG A 121 -17.85 -3.35 -8.81
CA ARG A 121 -17.56 -2.32 -9.82
C ARG A 121 -18.29 -1.00 -9.52
N HIS A 122 -19.48 -1.06 -8.92
CA HIS A 122 -20.26 0.12 -8.52
C HIS A 122 -19.69 0.84 -7.28
N GLY A 123 -18.76 0.22 -6.55
CA GLY A 123 -18.03 0.83 -5.44
C GLY A 123 -16.77 1.59 -5.84
N LYS A 124 -16.46 1.71 -7.14
CA LYS A 124 -15.42 2.59 -7.66
C LYS A 124 -16.10 3.66 -8.52
N PRO A 125 -15.98 4.97 -8.20
CA PRO A 125 -16.51 6.00 -9.07
C PRO A 125 -15.80 5.87 -10.42
N LYS A 126 -16.59 5.69 -11.48
CA LYS A 126 -16.10 5.87 -12.84
C LYS A 126 -16.16 7.36 -13.13
N ASP A 127 -14.99 7.99 -13.20
CA ASP A 127 -14.88 9.37 -13.65
C ASP A 127 -15.53 9.53 -15.03
N GLY A 128 -16.50 10.45 -15.11
CA GLY A 128 -17.19 10.75 -16.36
C GLY A 128 -18.61 11.28 -16.18
N GLY A 129 -18.80 12.30 -15.34
CA GLY A 129 -20.07 13.02 -15.25
C GLY A 129 -20.08 14.00 -14.07
N LEU A 130 -19.95 15.30 -14.36
CA LEU A 130 -20.48 16.37 -13.51
C LEU A 130 -21.87 15.93 -13.04
N TRP A 131 -22.11 15.71 -11.75
CA TRP A 131 -23.32 16.09 -10.98
C TRP A 131 -23.10 15.72 -9.49
N ASP A 132 -23.26 16.73 -8.64
CA ASP A 132 -23.60 16.72 -7.20
C ASP A 132 -22.55 16.42 -6.12
N TYR A 133 -21.77 17.47 -5.83
CA TYR A 133 -20.89 17.68 -4.67
C TYR A 133 -21.62 17.88 -3.31
N HIS A 134 -22.89 17.51 -3.15
CA HIS A 134 -23.66 17.85 -1.93
C HIS A 134 -24.02 16.69 -0.99
N VAL A 135 -23.63 15.43 -1.30
CA VAL A 135 -24.00 14.28 -0.45
C VAL A 135 -22.82 13.66 0.31
N TYR A 136 -21.58 14.10 0.05
CA TYR A 136 -20.38 13.54 0.70
C TYR A 136 -19.90 14.30 1.97
N SER A 137 -20.74 15.14 2.57
CA SER A 137 -20.37 15.93 3.77
C SER A 137 -20.86 15.35 5.11
N SER A 138 -21.47 14.16 5.16
CA SER A 138 -22.07 13.64 6.40
C SER A 138 -21.53 12.29 6.91
N TYR A 139 -20.58 11.65 6.23
CA TYR A 139 -20.06 10.33 6.64
C TYR A 139 -18.57 10.27 6.99
N CYS A 140 -17.94 11.41 7.30
CA CYS A 140 -16.52 11.45 7.69
C CYS A 140 -16.27 11.80 9.17
N CYS A 141 -17.25 11.60 10.06
CA CYS A 141 -17.13 12.01 11.48
C CYS A 141 -17.21 10.90 12.53
N CYS A 142 -17.21 9.60 12.18
CA CYS A 142 -17.37 8.52 13.18
C CYS A 142 -16.34 7.38 13.12
N ILE A 143 -15.08 7.67 12.79
CA ILE A 143 -13.97 6.79 13.20
C ILE A 143 -12.84 7.68 13.72
N SER A 144 -12.98 8.08 14.97
CA SER A 144 -11.88 8.45 15.88
C SER A 144 -11.86 7.44 17.01
#